data_AF-A0A355G646-F1
#
_entry.id   AF-A0A355G646-F1
#
_cell.length_a   1.000
_cell.length_b   1.000
_cell.length_c   1.000
_cell.angle_alpha   90.00
_cell.angle_beta   90.00
_cell.angle_gamma   90.00
#
_symmetry.space_group_name_H-M   'P 1'
#
loop_
_entity.id
_entity.type
_entity.pdbx_description
1 polymer ?
#
loop_
_entity_poly.entity_id
_entity_poly.type
_entity_poly.pdbx_seq_one_letter_code
_entity_poly.pdbx_strand_id
1 'polypeptide(L)'
;MKFTKMHGAGNDYVYVNCFEETLPEDIASLAVAVSDRHTGIGSDGLILICPSEKADAQMRMFNADGSESEMCGNGVRCVAKYVYDHGISKQQTLKIETGAGVLSLDLELTGAKVGQVRVNMGKPILTSAEIPTLLPGDPPVNAPLEVGGQTLEVTCVSMGNPHCITFVDESNDHWVHGIGPQVEVHPAFPRRVNAEFIEVVSPAELKMRVWERGSGETQACGTGAS
;
A
#
# COMPACT_ATOMS: atom_id res chain seq x y z
N MET A 1 6.67 4.09 25.98
CA MET A 1 6.11 4.35 24.64
C MET A 1 4.66 3.93 24.60
N LYS A 2 3.72 4.87 24.64
CA LYS A 2 2.33 4.57 24.28
C LYS A 2 2.24 4.41 22.77
N PHE A 3 1.32 3.57 22.32
CA PHE A 3 1.07 3.35 20.91
C PHE A 3 -0.42 3.16 20.66
N THR A 4 -0.81 3.28 19.40
CA THR A 4 -2.14 2.88 18.92
C THR A 4 -1.96 1.89 17.80
N LYS A 5 -2.64 0.75 17.85
CA LYS A 5 -2.63 -0.20 16.74
C LYS A 5 -3.84 0.08 15.86
N MET A 6 -3.60 0.28 14.57
CA MET A 6 -4.66 0.56 13.58
C MET A 6 -4.42 -0.30 12.34
N HIS A 7 -5.47 -0.52 11.56
CA HIS A 7 -5.35 -1.18 10.27
C HIS A 7 -6.17 -0.47 9.20
N GLY A 8 -5.68 -0.49 7.97
CA GLY A 8 -6.42 -0.11 6.78
C GLY A 8 -6.68 -1.35 5.93
N ALA A 9 -7.92 -1.87 5.95
CA ALA A 9 -8.30 -3.09 5.21
C ALA A 9 -7.36 -4.30 5.48
N GLY A 10 -7.13 -4.62 6.76
CA GLY A 10 -6.29 -5.75 7.19
C GLY A 10 -4.80 -5.44 7.34
N ASN A 11 -4.26 -4.48 6.58
CA ASN A 11 -2.86 -4.07 6.72
C ASN A 11 -2.66 -3.24 7.98
N ASP A 12 -1.95 -3.80 8.97
CA ASP A 12 -1.91 -3.34 10.35
C ASP A 12 -0.54 -2.79 10.78
N TYR A 13 -0.52 -1.61 11.41
CA TYR A 13 0.71 -1.01 11.93
C TYR A 13 0.55 -0.60 13.40
N VAL A 14 1.69 -0.57 14.10
CA VAL A 14 1.82 0.12 15.38
C VAL A 14 2.10 1.60 15.10
N TYR A 15 1.26 2.51 15.61
CA TYR A 15 1.40 3.95 15.45
C TYR A 15 1.91 4.59 16.74
N VAL A 16 2.93 5.43 16.62
CA VAL A 16 3.50 6.18 17.76
C VAL A 16 3.45 7.68 17.48
N ASN A 17 2.94 8.42 18.46
CA ASN A 17 2.84 9.87 18.40
C ASN A 17 4.14 10.53 18.89
N CYS A 18 4.97 10.97 17.96
CA CYS A 18 6.27 11.58 18.28
C CYS A 18 6.16 13.05 18.72
N PHE A 19 4.94 13.61 18.79
CA PHE A 19 4.71 14.89 19.45
C PHE A 19 4.77 14.77 20.97
N GLU A 20 4.53 13.57 21.52
CA GLU A 20 4.46 13.31 22.97
C GLU A 20 5.48 12.28 23.44
N GLU A 21 5.78 11.28 22.61
CA GLU A 21 6.65 10.17 22.98
C GLU A 21 8.12 10.44 22.60
N THR A 22 9.04 10.06 23.49
CA THR A 22 10.48 10.01 23.18
C THR A 22 10.84 8.62 22.67
N LEU A 23 11.48 8.56 21.51
CA LEU A 23 11.88 7.31 20.86
C LEU A 23 13.35 6.97 21.12
N PRO A 24 13.73 5.68 21.07
CA PRO A 24 15.13 5.29 21.04
C PRO A 24 15.82 5.78 19.75
N GLU A 25 17.15 5.84 19.75
CA GLU A 25 17.92 6.21 18.55
C GLU A 25 17.76 5.17 17.43
N ASP A 26 17.77 3.88 17.79
CA ASP A 26 17.61 2.77 16.85
C ASP A 26 16.14 2.41 16.62
N ILE A 27 15.52 3.15 15.70
CA ILE A 27 14.12 2.92 15.29
C ILE A 27 13.95 1.62 14.50
N ALA A 28 14.97 1.22 13.72
CA ALA A 28 14.89 0.01 12.91
C ALA A 28 14.75 -1.23 13.80
N SER A 29 15.59 -1.35 14.84
CA SER A 29 15.48 -2.43 15.81
C SER A 29 14.16 -2.39 16.58
N LEU A 30 13.65 -1.19 16.90
CA LEU A 30 12.33 -1.05 17.53
C LEU A 30 11.22 -1.57 16.61
N ALA A 31 11.25 -1.24 15.32
CA ALA A 31 10.27 -1.68 14.34
C ALA A 31 10.25 -3.21 14.22
N VAL A 32 11.42 -3.86 14.19
CA VAL A 32 11.52 -5.33 14.22
C VAL A 32 10.89 -5.90 15.50
N ALA A 33 11.28 -5.37 16.66
CA ALA A 33 10.84 -5.88 17.95
C ALA A 33 9.32 -5.72 18.18
N VAL A 34 8.73 -4.59 17.77
CA VAL A 34 7.28 -4.38 17.94
C VAL A 34 6.45 -5.17 16.93
N SER A 35 6.98 -5.39 15.73
CA SER A 35 6.25 -6.02 14.64
C SER A 35 6.25 -7.54 14.70
N ASP A 36 7.18 -8.15 15.45
CA ASP A 36 7.20 -9.59 15.66
C ASP A 36 5.86 -10.07 16.26
N ARG A 37 5.21 -11.02 15.57
CA ARG A 37 3.86 -11.48 15.91
C ARG A 37 3.82 -12.46 17.10
N HIS A 38 4.97 -12.98 17.54
CA HIS A 38 5.06 -13.97 18.61
C HIS A 38 5.56 -13.39 19.94
N THR A 39 6.48 -12.43 19.86
CA THR A 39 7.22 -11.87 20.97
C THR A 39 7.03 -10.35 21.10
N GLY A 40 6.50 -9.70 20.05
CA GLY A 40 6.14 -8.29 20.03
C GLY A 40 4.63 -8.04 20.15
N ILE A 41 4.19 -6.90 19.62
CA ILE A 41 2.77 -6.55 19.49
C ILE A 41 2.16 -7.28 18.29
N GLY A 42 2.98 -7.54 17.27
CA GLY A 42 2.60 -8.11 15.99
C GLY A 42 1.99 -7.06 15.07
N SER A 43 2.62 -6.79 13.93
CA SER A 43 2.11 -5.87 12.90
C SER A 43 2.90 -6.04 11.60
N ASP A 44 2.45 -5.42 10.52
CA ASP A 44 3.20 -5.33 9.27
C ASP A 44 4.34 -4.30 9.34
N GLY A 45 4.37 -3.47 10.39
CA GLY A 45 5.46 -2.56 10.68
C GLY A 45 5.17 -1.54 11.79
N LEU A 46 6.01 -0.51 11.84
CA LEU A 46 5.91 0.64 12.75
C LEU A 46 5.71 1.92 11.93
N ILE A 47 4.73 2.74 12.32
CA ILE A 47 4.53 4.08 11.78
C ILE A 47 4.71 5.13 12.88
N LEU A 48 5.56 6.10 12.60
CA LEU A 48 5.80 7.26 13.44
C LEU A 48 5.04 8.46 12.89
N ILE A 49 4.33 9.16 13.76
CA ILE A 49 3.61 10.40 13.45
C ILE A 49 4.40 11.56 14.07
N CYS A 50 5.17 12.24 13.23
CA CYS A 50 6.15 13.24 13.63
C CYS A 50 5.68 14.67 13.31
N PRO A 51 6.24 15.68 13.99
CA PRO A 51 6.17 17.06 13.55
C PRO A 51 6.72 17.23 12.13
N SER A 52 6.13 18.13 11.34
CA SER A 52 6.60 18.51 10.00
C SER A 52 6.69 20.03 9.89
N GLU A 53 7.67 20.53 9.14
CA GLU A 53 7.80 21.97 8.83
C GLU A 53 6.94 22.40 7.63
N LYS A 54 6.45 21.46 6.82
CA LYS A 54 5.76 21.74 5.55
C LYS A 54 4.36 21.11 5.41
N ALA A 55 3.91 20.38 6.42
CA ALA A 55 2.66 19.62 6.43
C ALA A 55 2.04 19.60 7.84
N ASP A 56 0.81 19.09 7.99
CA ASP A 56 0.15 18.96 9.31
C ASP A 56 0.84 17.93 10.21
N ALA A 57 1.44 16.90 9.60
CA ALA A 57 2.30 15.92 10.26
C ALA A 57 3.21 15.23 9.22
N GLN A 58 4.25 14.56 9.70
CA GLN A 58 5.10 13.68 8.90
C GLN A 58 4.85 12.22 9.29
N MET A 59 4.71 11.35 8.30
CA MET A 59 4.68 9.91 8.44
C MET A 59 6.07 9.34 8.13
N ARG A 60 6.65 8.60 9.08
CA ARG A 60 7.80 7.73 8.82
C ARG A 60 7.38 6.28 9.02
N MET A 61 7.64 5.43 8.04
CA MET A 61 7.16 4.04 8.03
C MET A 61 8.34 3.08 7.97
N PHE A 62 8.33 2.11 8.88
CA PHE A 62 9.30 1.04 8.95
C PHE A 62 8.58 -0.29 8.76
N ASN A 63 9.11 -1.12 7.88
CA ASN A 63 8.65 -2.49 7.67
C ASN A 63 9.00 -3.35 8.89
N ALA A 64 8.37 -4.53 8.99
CA ALA A 64 8.66 -5.50 10.04
C ALA A 64 10.12 -6.00 10.07
N ASP A 65 10.87 -5.85 8.99
CA ASP A 65 12.31 -6.16 8.92
C ASP A 65 13.22 -4.98 9.34
N GLY A 66 12.63 -3.85 9.72
CA GLY A 66 13.33 -2.63 10.16
C GLY A 66 13.70 -1.67 9.02
N SER A 67 13.47 -2.03 7.76
CA SER A 67 13.72 -1.12 6.63
C SER A 67 12.73 0.04 6.58
N GLU A 68 13.21 1.27 6.35
CA GLU A 68 12.35 2.44 6.18
C GLU A 68 11.83 2.49 4.73
N SER A 69 10.52 2.68 4.58
CA SER A 69 9.86 2.80 3.27
C SER A 69 9.29 4.19 3.06
N GLU A 70 9.21 4.59 1.79
CA GLU A 70 8.82 5.95 1.41
C GLU A 70 7.31 6.22 1.58
N MET A 71 6.45 5.22 1.36
CA MET A 71 5.00 5.39 1.40
C MET A 71 4.24 4.08 1.61
N CYS A 72 3.09 4.15 2.31
CA CYS A 72 2.06 3.11 2.34
C CYS A 72 0.67 3.74 2.33
N GLY A 73 -0.12 3.44 1.29
CA GLY A 73 -1.45 4.02 1.09
C GLY A 73 -2.44 3.63 2.19
N ASN A 74 -2.32 2.44 2.76
CA ASN A 74 -3.13 2.00 3.90
C ASN A 74 -2.71 2.71 5.20
N GLY A 75 -1.40 2.83 5.40
CA GLY A 75 -0.81 3.47 6.57
C GLY A 75 -1.20 4.94 6.69
N VAL A 76 -1.12 5.69 5.59
CA VAL A 76 -1.39 7.14 5.59
C VAL A 76 -2.85 7.48 5.91
N ARG A 77 -3.82 6.62 5.56
CA ARG A 77 -5.23 6.79 5.96
C ARG A 77 -5.38 6.74 7.48
N CYS A 78 -4.68 5.82 8.13
CA CYS A 78 -4.68 5.73 9.58
C CYS A 78 -3.97 6.92 10.24
N VAL A 79 -2.86 7.41 9.66
CA VAL A 79 -2.18 8.64 10.14
C VAL A 79 -3.15 9.82 10.09
N ALA A 80 -3.84 10.04 8.97
CA ALA A 80 -4.78 11.15 8.82
C ALA A 80 -5.93 11.07 9.84
N LYS A 81 -6.48 9.86 10.06
CA LYS A 81 -7.44 9.61 11.13
C LYS A 81 -6.85 9.93 12.52
N TYR A 82 -5.64 9.48 12.80
CA TYR A 82 -4.99 9.68 14.10
C TYR A 82 -4.78 11.18 14.38
N VAL A 83 -4.19 11.89 13.42
CA VAL A 83 -3.91 13.33 13.48
C VAL A 83 -5.18 14.12 13.75
N TYR A 84 -6.27 13.80 13.04
CA TYR A 84 -7.55 14.45 13.25
C TYR A 84 -8.18 14.10 14.60
N ASP A 85 -8.32 12.81 14.92
CA ASP A 85 -9.05 12.35 16.11
C ASP A 85 -8.37 12.79 17.42
N HIS A 86 -7.03 12.91 17.43
CA HIS A 86 -6.26 13.36 18.59
C HIS A 86 -6.03 14.88 18.63
N GLY A 87 -6.54 15.62 17.64
CA GLY A 87 -6.49 17.08 17.63
C GLY A 87 -5.12 17.69 17.34
N ILE A 88 -4.21 16.91 16.75
CA ILE A 88 -2.93 17.41 16.23
C ILE A 88 -3.18 18.42 15.11
N SER A 89 -4.16 18.13 14.24
CA SER A 89 -4.74 19.08 13.29
C SER A 89 -6.22 18.81 13.14
N LYS A 90 -7.03 19.84 12.89
CA LYS A 90 -8.50 19.72 12.71
C LYS A 90 -8.96 20.15 11.31
N GLN A 91 -8.05 20.21 10.35
CA GLN A 91 -8.40 20.51 8.96
C GLN A 91 -9.20 19.34 8.34
N GLN A 92 -10.15 19.65 7.45
CA GLN A 92 -10.89 18.63 6.69
C GLN A 92 -10.05 18.00 5.57
N THR A 93 -9.13 18.78 5.00
CA THR A 93 -8.09 18.29 4.10
C THR A 93 -6.76 18.38 4.83
N LEU A 94 -6.17 17.24 5.16
CA LEU A 94 -4.86 17.17 5.79
C LEU A 94 -3.76 17.06 4.75
N LYS A 95 -2.63 17.71 5.02
CA LYS A 95 -1.37 17.47 4.32
C LYS A 95 -0.48 16.60 5.19
N ILE A 96 -0.06 15.46 4.68
CA ILE A 96 0.84 14.55 5.38
C ILE A 96 2.11 14.41 4.57
N GLU A 97 3.24 14.77 5.18
CA GLU A 97 4.55 14.52 4.61
C GLU A 97 4.91 13.04 4.69
N THR A 98 5.39 12.47 3.60
CA THR A 98 5.89 11.10 3.50
C THR A 98 7.27 11.11 2.83
N GLY A 99 7.96 9.96 2.76
CA GLY A 99 9.21 9.84 2.01
C GLY A 99 9.03 10.09 0.51
N ALA A 100 7.83 9.87 -0.03
CA ALA A 100 7.48 10.15 -1.43
C ALA A 100 6.98 11.60 -1.67
N GLY A 101 7.01 12.46 -0.65
CA GLY A 101 6.51 13.84 -0.72
C GLY A 101 5.24 14.08 0.11
N VAL A 102 4.64 15.27 -0.05
CA VAL A 102 3.45 15.67 0.70
C VAL A 102 2.18 15.22 -0.01
N LEU A 103 1.38 14.39 0.65
CA LEU A 103 0.09 13.93 0.19
C LEU A 103 -1.03 14.77 0.78
N SER A 104 -2.08 15.02 -0.02
CA SER A 104 -3.32 15.65 0.46
C SER A 104 -4.40 14.58 0.66
N LEU A 105 -5.02 14.60 1.83
CA LEU A 105 -6.01 13.62 2.27
C LEU A 105 -7.29 14.32 2.72
N ASP A 106 -8.41 14.00 2.07
CA ASP A 106 -9.71 14.52 2.45
C ASP A 106 -10.36 13.57 3.47
N LEU A 107 -10.88 14.15 4.54
CA LEU A 107 -11.49 13.42 5.65
C LEU A 107 -13.00 13.48 5.56
N GLU A 108 -13.63 12.30 5.61
CA GLU A 108 -15.07 12.17 5.76
C GLU A 108 -15.38 11.76 7.19
N LEU A 109 -16.09 12.64 7.91
CA LEU A 109 -16.36 12.49 9.33
C LEU A 109 -17.62 11.64 9.56
N THR A 110 -17.59 10.85 10.63
CA THR A 110 -18.76 10.17 11.18
C THR A 110 -18.92 10.64 12.63
N GLY A 111 -19.80 11.62 12.84
CA GLY A 111 -19.88 12.34 14.12
C GLY A 111 -18.64 13.21 14.34
N ALA A 112 -17.99 13.06 15.50
CA ALA A 112 -16.80 13.84 15.87
C ALA A 112 -15.46 13.19 15.49
N LYS A 113 -15.50 12.04 14.80
CA LYS A 113 -14.30 11.27 14.41
C LYS A 113 -14.24 11.04 12.91
N VAL A 114 -13.05 10.77 12.39
CA VAL A 114 -12.87 10.37 10.99
C VAL A 114 -13.46 8.98 10.76
N GLY A 115 -14.40 8.87 9.81
CA GLY A 115 -14.98 7.62 9.37
C GLY A 115 -14.29 7.05 8.13
N GLN A 116 -13.99 7.90 7.15
CA GLN A 116 -13.29 7.52 5.93
C GLN A 116 -12.24 8.57 5.55
N VAL A 117 -11.24 8.14 4.78
CA VAL A 117 -10.15 8.99 4.28
C VAL A 117 -9.99 8.75 2.80
N ARG A 118 -10.08 9.83 2.02
CA ARG A 118 -9.79 9.84 0.59
C ARG A 118 -8.35 10.31 0.38
N VAL A 119 -7.57 9.50 -0.33
CA VAL A 119 -6.16 9.78 -0.62
C VAL A 119 -6.04 10.11 -2.10
N ASN A 120 -5.37 11.23 -2.42
CA ASN A 120 -4.95 11.48 -3.78
C ASN A 120 -3.68 10.66 -4.07
N MET A 121 -3.83 9.55 -4.80
CA MET A 121 -2.73 8.63 -5.16
C MET A 121 -1.87 9.14 -6.33
N GLY A 122 -2.19 10.32 -6.89
CA GLY A 122 -1.50 10.85 -8.06
C GLY A 122 -2.03 10.26 -9.37
N LYS A 123 -1.23 10.39 -10.43
CA LYS A 123 -1.57 9.88 -11.76
C LYS A 123 -0.89 8.53 -11.99
N PRO A 124 -1.55 7.59 -12.70
CA PRO A 124 -0.89 6.36 -13.12
C PRO A 124 0.24 6.67 -14.10
N ILE A 125 1.31 5.91 -13.96
CA ILE A 125 2.41 5.81 -14.90
C ILE A 125 2.04 4.70 -15.89
N LEU A 126 1.91 5.09 -17.15
CA LEU A 126 1.45 4.21 -18.25
C LEU A 126 2.56 3.85 -19.23
N THR A 127 3.68 4.58 -19.19
CA THR A 127 4.83 4.36 -20.06
C THR A 127 5.52 3.04 -19.71
N SER A 128 5.65 2.12 -20.65
CA SER A 128 6.19 0.76 -20.40
C SER A 128 7.58 0.75 -19.76
N ALA A 129 8.45 1.69 -20.17
CA ALA A 129 9.80 1.84 -19.61
C ALA A 129 9.80 2.31 -18.14
N GLU A 130 8.76 3.04 -17.72
CA GLU A 130 8.59 3.54 -16.35
C GLU A 130 7.82 2.54 -15.45
N ILE A 131 7.04 1.61 -16.04
CA ILE A 131 6.39 0.43 -15.39
C ILE A 131 7.35 -0.78 -15.27
N PRO A 132 8.65 -0.56 -15.46
CA PRO A 132 9.65 -1.52 -16.00
C PRO A 132 9.09 -2.87 -16.50
N THR A 133 8.39 -2.88 -17.63
CA THR A 133 7.93 -4.12 -18.29
C THR A 133 8.54 -4.29 -19.67
N LEU A 134 8.79 -5.55 -20.06
CA LEU A 134 9.24 -5.95 -21.40
C LEU A 134 8.08 -6.45 -22.28
N LEU A 135 6.83 -6.35 -21.79
CA LEU A 135 5.65 -6.69 -22.56
C LEU A 135 5.45 -5.73 -23.75
N PRO A 136 4.82 -6.19 -24.84
CA PRO A 136 4.53 -5.33 -25.98
C PRO A 136 3.47 -4.27 -25.63
N GLY A 137 3.55 -3.11 -26.30
CA GLY A 137 2.62 -1.99 -26.14
C GLY A 137 3.20 -0.84 -25.29
N ASP A 138 2.64 0.35 -25.47
CA ASP A 138 2.95 1.56 -24.67
C ASP A 138 1.72 2.50 -24.63
N PRO A 139 0.79 2.32 -23.68
CA PRO A 139 0.81 1.35 -22.58
C PRO A 139 0.59 -0.11 -23.01
N PRO A 140 1.04 -1.09 -22.20
CA PRO A 140 0.75 -2.50 -22.40
C PRO A 140 -0.67 -2.79 -21.91
N VAL A 141 -1.64 -2.72 -22.83
CA VAL A 141 -3.06 -2.99 -22.56
C VAL A 141 -3.45 -4.27 -23.28
N ASN A 142 -4.02 -5.23 -22.54
CA ASN A 142 -4.32 -6.59 -23.02
C ASN A 142 -3.12 -7.23 -23.74
N ALA A 143 -1.92 -6.99 -23.22
CA ALA A 143 -0.69 -7.59 -23.72
C ALA A 143 -0.67 -9.08 -23.37
N PRO A 144 -0.23 -9.97 -24.28
CA PRO A 144 -0.13 -11.39 -24.00
C PRO A 144 1.03 -11.68 -23.05
N LEU A 145 0.77 -12.43 -21.97
CA LEU A 145 1.76 -12.93 -21.02
C LEU A 145 1.67 -14.46 -20.97
N GLU A 146 2.72 -15.14 -21.40
CA GLU A 146 2.85 -16.60 -21.28
C GLU A 146 3.29 -16.98 -19.86
N VAL A 147 2.40 -17.59 -19.08
CA VAL A 147 2.70 -17.97 -17.69
C VAL A 147 1.89 -19.21 -17.29
N GLY A 148 2.48 -20.12 -16.52
CA GLY A 148 1.76 -21.32 -16.06
C GLY A 148 1.26 -22.25 -17.19
N GLY A 149 1.87 -22.20 -18.38
CA GLY A 149 1.45 -22.99 -19.54
C GLY A 149 0.21 -22.46 -20.27
N GLN A 150 -0.18 -21.21 -20.01
CA GLN A 150 -1.29 -20.51 -20.65
C GLN A 150 -0.91 -19.08 -21.03
N THR A 151 -1.66 -18.49 -21.95
CA THR A 151 -1.54 -17.07 -22.30
C THR A 151 -2.58 -16.26 -21.52
N LEU A 152 -2.14 -15.26 -20.76
CA LEU A 152 -3.01 -14.28 -20.12
C LEU A 152 -3.02 -12.98 -20.90
N GLU A 153 -4.18 -12.33 -21.00
CA GLU A 153 -4.25 -10.93 -21.39
C GLU A 153 -4.06 -10.07 -20.14
N VAL A 154 -2.99 -9.29 -20.12
CA VAL A 154 -2.63 -8.45 -18.97
C VAL A 154 -2.53 -6.99 -19.36
N THR A 155 -2.90 -6.12 -18.42
CA THR A 155 -2.65 -4.68 -18.52
C THR A 155 -1.66 -4.28 -17.44
N CYS A 156 -0.63 -3.53 -17.78
CA CYS A 156 0.33 -3.05 -16.78
C CYS A 156 0.21 -1.54 -16.53
N VAL A 157 0.28 -1.18 -15.27
CA VAL A 157 0.22 0.19 -14.76
C VAL A 157 1.23 0.32 -13.63
N SER A 158 1.71 1.53 -13.36
CA SER A 158 2.46 1.81 -12.14
C SER A 158 1.83 2.97 -11.38
N MET A 159 1.66 2.81 -10.08
CA MET A 159 1.26 3.89 -9.15
C MET A 159 2.45 4.38 -8.32
N GLY A 160 3.68 4.20 -8.86
CA GLY A 160 4.95 4.33 -8.17
C GLY A 160 5.65 2.97 -7.97
N ASN A 161 4.87 1.90 -7.90
CA ASN A 161 5.28 0.49 -7.99
C ASN A 161 4.53 -0.22 -9.12
N PRO A 162 5.11 -1.28 -9.72
CA PRO A 162 4.55 -1.91 -10.92
C PRO A 162 3.43 -2.91 -10.59
N HIS A 163 2.36 -2.87 -11.40
CA HIS A 163 1.16 -3.70 -11.29
C HIS A 163 0.87 -4.42 -12.63
N CYS A 164 0.46 -5.68 -12.54
CA CYS A 164 0.10 -6.54 -13.66
C CYS A 164 -1.31 -7.07 -13.41
N ILE A 165 -2.27 -6.49 -14.13
CA ILE A 165 -3.69 -6.72 -13.92
C ILE A 165 -4.21 -7.68 -14.98
N THR A 166 -4.97 -8.69 -14.56
CA THR A 166 -5.72 -9.55 -15.48
C THR A 166 -7.16 -9.74 -14.99
N PHE A 167 -8.08 -9.87 -15.93
CA PHE A 167 -9.50 -10.12 -15.65
C PHE A 167 -9.78 -11.62 -15.70
N VAL A 168 -10.49 -12.12 -14.71
CA VAL A 168 -10.83 -13.54 -14.54
C VAL A 168 -12.31 -13.70 -14.25
N ASP A 169 -12.87 -14.86 -14.59
CA ASP A 169 -14.27 -15.17 -14.30
C ASP A 169 -14.54 -15.26 -12.78
N GLU A 170 -13.60 -15.82 -12.03
CA GLU A 170 -13.67 -15.96 -10.57
C GLU A 170 -12.27 -15.79 -9.97
N SER A 171 -12.17 -14.92 -8.96
CA SER A 171 -10.92 -14.69 -8.23
C SER A 171 -10.70 -15.76 -7.14
N ASN A 172 -9.87 -16.78 -7.43
CA ASN A 172 -9.67 -17.96 -6.58
C ASN A 172 -8.18 -18.25 -6.27
N ASP A 173 -7.92 -19.28 -5.46
CA ASP A 173 -6.57 -19.64 -4.99
C ASP A 173 -5.65 -20.11 -6.12
N HIS A 174 -6.22 -20.66 -7.20
CA HIS A 174 -5.42 -21.03 -8.37
C HIS A 174 -4.78 -19.79 -8.99
N TRP A 175 -5.54 -18.70 -9.13
CA TRP A 175 -5.00 -17.43 -9.61
C TRP A 175 -3.96 -16.85 -8.65
N VAL A 176 -4.33 -16.68 -7.38
CA VAL A 176 -3.49 -15.92 -6.45
C VAL A 176 -2.27 -16.70 -5.99
N HIS A 177 -2.44 -17.96 -5.57
CA HIS A 177 -1.33 -18.78 -5.05
C HIS A 177 -0.66 -19.64 -6.12
N GLY A 178 -1.37 -19.96 -7.20
CA GLY A 178 -0.81 -20.71 -8.33
C GLY A 178 -0.09 -19.81 -9.34
N ILE A 179 -0.81 -18.83 -9.89
CA ILE A 179 -0.31 -17.97 -10.96
C ILE A 179 0.43 -16.73 -10.42
N GLY A 180 -0.05 -16.12 -9.34
CA GLY A 180 0.55 -14.91 -8.73
C GLY A 180 2.06 -14.97 -8.52
N PRO A 181 2.63 -16.00 -7.87
CA PRO A 181 4.07 -16.12 -7.68
C PRO A 181 4.85 -16.23 -8.99
N GLN A 182 4.24 -16.83 -10.03
CA GLN A 182 4.87 -16.97 -11.34
C GLN A 182 4.88 -15.63 -12.08
N VAL A 183 3.81 -14.84 -11.96
CA VAL A 183 3.73 -13.48 -12.52
C VAL A 183 4.72 -12.55 -11.82
N GLU A 184 4.83 -12.61 -10.48
CA GLU A 184 5.74 -11.76 -9.70
C GLU A 184 7.16 -11.78 -10.24
N VAL A 185 7.69 -12.98 -10.51
CA VAL A 185 9.09 -13.17 -10.93
C VAL A 185 9.25 -13.41 -12.44
N HIS A 186 8.19 -13.18 -13.23
CA HIS A 186 8.22 -13.44 -14.66
C HIS A 186 9.31 -12.60 -15.34
N PRO A 187 10.09 -13.15 -16.31
CA PRO A 187 11.18 -12.43 -16.98
C PRO A 187 10.77 -11.11 -17.67
N ALA A 188 9.48 -10.97 -18.00
CA ALA A 188 8.94 -9.72 -18.54
C ALA A 188 8.95 -8.55 -17.53
N PHE A 189 9.14 -8.81 -16.23
CA PHE A 189 9.17 -7.82 -15.17
C PHE A 189 10.53 -7.81 -14.45
N PRO A 190 11.55 -7.11 -14.97
CA PRO A 190 12.90 -7.09 -14.39
C PRO A 190 12.96 -6.65 -12.93
N ARG A 191 11.99 -5.84 -12.47
CA ARG A 191 11.89 -5.35 -11.08
C ARG A 191 10.81 -6.08 -10.26
N ARG A 192 10.40 -7.27 -10.74
CA ARG A 192 9.20 -8.01 -10.29
C ARG A 192 7.93 -7.16 -10.37
N VAL A 193 6.77 -7.75 -10.10
CA VAL A 193 5.49 -7.05 -10.22
C VAL A 193 4.47 -7.53 -9.18
N ASN A 194 3.53 -6.67 -8.79
CA ASN A 194 2.31 -7.12 -8.11
C ASN A 194 1.35 -7.71 -9.15
N ALA A 195 0.65 -8.78 -8.81
CA ALA A 195 -0.30 -9.42 -9.71
C ALA A 195 -1.72 -9.28 -9.16
N GLU A 196 -2.58 -8.58 -9.89
CA GLU A 196 -3.98 -8.37 -9.54
C GLU A 196 -4.89 -9.23 -10.42
N PHE A 197 -5.77 -9.99 -9.77
CA PHE A 197 -6.76 -10.84 -10.43
C PHE A 197 -8.16 -10.28 -10.15
N ILE A 198 -8.80 -9.77 -11.21
CA ILE A 198 -10.02 -8.97 -11.12
C ILE A 198 -11.22 -9.77 -11.63
N GLU A 199 -12.22 -9.95 -10.77
CA GLU A 199 -13.54 -10.45 -11.12
C GLU A 199 -14.50 -9.26 -11.27
N VAL A 200 -15.08 -9.11 -12.47
CA VAL A 200 -16.01 -8.01 -12.76
C VAL A 200 -17.41 -8.40 -12.28
N VAL A 201 -17.89 -7.74 -11.22
CA VAL A 201 -19.26 -7.94 -10.70
C VAL A 201 -20.26 -7.08 -11.48
N SER A 202 -19.90 -5.82 -11.74
CA SER A 202 -20.68 -4.88 -12.55
C SER A 202 -19.78 -3.76 -13.11
N PRO A 203 -20.28 -2.89 -13.99
CA PRO A 203 -19.51 -1.73 -14.46
C PRO A 203 -19.04 -0.75 -13.37
N ALA A 204 -19.61 -0.84 -12.15
CA ALA A 204 -19.26 0.00 -11.02
C ALA A 204 -18.74 -0.78 -9.80
N GLU A 205 -18.52 -2.10 -9.94
CA GLU A 205 -18.12 -2.97 -8.84
C GLU A 205 -17.19 -4.09 -9.33
N LEU A 206 -16.02 -4.18 -8.70
CA LEU A 206 -15.00 -5.19 -8.97
C LEU A 206 -14.67 -5.92 -7.67
N LYS A 207 -14.41 -7.22 -7.76
CA LYS A 207 -13.69 -7.96 -6.73
C LYS A 207 -12.25 -8.13 -7.17
N MET A 208 -11.31 -7.98 -6.24
CA MET A 208 -9.90 -8.21 -6.51
C MET A 208 -9.28 -9.10 -5.47
N ARG A 209 -8.34 -9.92 -5.90
CA ARG A 209 -7.31 -10.51 -5.05
C ARG A 209 -5.95 -10.18 -5.64
N VAL A 210 -4.94 -10.10 -4.79
CA VAL A 210 -3.60 -9.64 -5.17
C VAL A 210 -2.54 -10.58 -4.63
N TRP A 211 -1.51 -10.81 -5.45
CA TRP A 211 -0.22 -11.32 -5.00
C TRP A 211 0.79 -10.17 -5.02
N GLU A 212 1.15 -9.66 -3.85
CA GLU A 212 2.08 -8.54 -3.72
C GLU A 212 3.53 -9.01 -3.81
N ARG A 213 4.31 -8.23 -4.56
CA ARG A 213 5.75 -8.44 -4.75
C ARG A 213 6.47 -8.51 -3.40
N GLY A 214 7.08 -9.65 -3.12
CA GLY A 214 7.83 -9.90 -1.89
C GLY A 214 7.00 -10.22 -0.64
N SER A 215 5.68 -10.14 -0.71
CA SER A 215 4.78 -10.35 0.43
C SER A 215 3.85 -11.56 0.27
N GLY A 216 3.51 -11.92 -0.97
CA GLY A 216 2.50 -12.94 -1.25
C GLY A 216 1.09 -12.38 -1.25
N GLU A 217 0.09 -13.20 -0.94
CA GLU A 217 -1.29 -12.70 -0.83
C GLU A 217 -1.46 -11.76 0.36
N THR A 218 -1.98 -10.56 0.11
CA THR A 218 -2.34 -9.58 1.13
C THR A 218 -3.85 -9.33 1.12
N GLN A 219 -4.40 -8.90 2.27
CA GLN A 219 -5.84 -8.60 2.37
C GLN A 219 -6.23 -7.33 1.61
N ALA A 220 -5.28 -6.43 1.34
CA ALA A 220 -5.52 -5.22 0.56
C ALA A 220 -4.22 -4.61 0.04
N CYS A 221 -4.22 -4.23 -1.23
CA CYS A 221 -3.18 -3.42 -1.86
C CYS A 221 -3.79 -2.09 -2.32
N GLY A 222 -3.48 -0.98 -1.64
CA GLY A 222 -4.06 0.32 -1.97
C GLY A 222 -3.66 0.85 -3.35
N THR A 223 -2.41 0.64 -3.76
CA THR A 223 -1.95 1.01 -5.10
C THR A 223 -2.49 0.08 -6.18
N GLY A 224 -2.64 -1.22 -5.89
CA GLY A 224 -3.22 -2.17 -6.84
C GLY A 224 -4.73 -1.98 -7.05
N ALA A 225 -5.44 -1.42 -6.07
CA ALA A 225 -6.86 -1.08 -6.20
C ALA A 225 -7.14 0.26 -6.91
N SER A 226 -6.10 1.10 -7.13
CA SER A 226 -6.22 2.44 -7.71
C SER A 226 -6.10 2.42 -9.23
#